data_AF-A0A7K2LV44-F1
#
_entry.id   AF-A0A7K2LV44-F1
#
_cell.length_a   1.000
_cell.length_b   1.000
_cell.length_c   1.000
_cell.angle_alpha   90.00
_cell.angle_beta   90.00
_cell.angle_gamma   90.00
#
_symmetry.space_group_name_H-M   'P 1'
#
loop_
_entity.id
_entity.type
_entity.pdbx_description
1 polymer ?
#
loop_
_entity_poly.entity_id
_entity_poly.type
_entity_poly.pdbx_seq_one_letter_code
_entity_poly.pdbx_strand_id
1 'polypeptide(L)'
;MVQVSSSSSSSASVSSPVSSAVSSAVASSASASAASVPSVSPVRLLVRAVVSAGACAALTALFAGTAAAGVGAPPPVRDEDRAGDHLTVTVRDAGDGRDGTYELSCHPAHGSHPDARGACAALDRDTRWGRDTFAPVPDGTVCTLQYGGPATARVTGIWAGRPVDALYTRGNGCEIARWKRLVPLLPDLG
;
A
#
# COMPACT_ATOMS: atom_id res chain seq x y z
N MET A 1 71.14 13.55 30.54
CA MET A 1 70.03 13.18 31.46
C MET A 1 69.26 14.45 31.78
N VAL A 2 68.17 14.70 31.07
CA VAL A 2 67.29 15.87 31.28
C VAL A 2 65.98 15.32 31.82
N GLN A 3 65.67 15.61 33.08
CA GLN A 3 64.39 15.28 33.70
C GLN A 3 63.28 16.10 33.01
N VAL A 4 62.31 15.40 32.42
CA VAL A 4 61.04 16.00 32.01
C VAL A 4 60.02 15.64 33.09
N SER A 5 59.62 16.65 33.86
CA SER A 5 58.61 16.57 34.90
C SER A 5 57.24 16.25 34.30
N SER A 6 56.59 15.26 34.89
CA SER A 6 55.22 14.84 34.63
C SER A 6 54.22 15.97 34.92
N SER A 7 53.29 16.22 33.99
CA SER A 7 52.08 17.00 34.24
C SER A 7 50.88 16.11 33.98
N SER A 8 50.32 15.62 35.07
CA SER A 8 49.03 14.92 35.13
C SER A 8 47.92 15.97 35.03
N SER A 9 47.14 15.95 33.95
CA SER A 9 45.92 16.77 33.85
C SER A 9 44.70 15.86 33.87
N SER A 10 43.89 16.12 34.87
CA SER A 10 42.76 15.35 35.35
C SER A 10 41.60 15.28 34.38
N SER A 11 40.92 14.13 34.42
CA SER A 11 39.63 13.85 33.82
C SER A 11 38.56 14.86 34.27
N ALA A 12 37.83 15.42 33.31
CA ALA A 12 36.54 16.06 33.56
C ALA A 12 35.45 15.23 32.88
N SER A 13 34.82 14.37 33.68
CA SER A 13 33.54 13.75 33.38
C SER A 13 32.47 14.85 33.32
N VAL A 14 31.84 15.04 32.16
CA VAL A 14 30.65 15.89 32.07
C VAL A 14 29.44 14.98 31.84
N SER A 15 28.69 14.84 32.92
CA SER A 15 27.43 14.13 33.04
C SER A 15 26.36 14.71 32.12
N SER A 16 25.57 13.82 31.52
CA SER A 16 24.27 14.11 30.94
C SER A 16 23.32 14.74 31.98
N PRO A 17 22.37 15.57 31.52
CA PRO A 17 21.07 15.58 32.16
C PRO A 17 19.89 15.47 31.17
N VAL A 18 18.97 14.59 31.57
CA VAL A 18 17.53 14.84 31.66
C VAL A 18 16.70 14.65 30.38
N SER A 19 16.08 13.47 30.37
CA SER A 19 14.74 13.18 29.86
C SER A 19 13.77 14.34 30.06
N SER A 20 13.08 14.74 28.99
CA SER A 20 11.75 15.35 29.08
C SER A 20 10.93 14.84 27.92
N ALA A 21 10.21 13.76 28.18
CA ALA A 21 9.11 13.30 27.36
C ALA A 21 8.00 14.35 27.43
N VAL A 22 7.86 15.17 26.38
CA VAL A 22 6.66 15.99 26.20
C VAL A 22 5.59 15.10 25.58
N SER A 23 4.69 14.64 26.44
CA SER A 23 3.45 13.99 26.05
C SER A 23 2.53 15.06 25.44
N SER A 24 2.43 15.09 24.12
CA SER A 24 1.35 15.82 23.45
C SER A 24 0.20 14.86 23.18
N ALA A 25 -0.64 14.68 24.21
CA ALA A 25 -2.01 14.23 24.00
C ALA A 25 -2.78 15.39 23.34
N VAL A 26 -3.09 15.26 22.05
CA VAL A 26 -4.06 16.12 21.37
C VAL A 26 -5.31 15.32 21.04
N ALA A 27 -6.43 15.93 21.40
CA ALA A 27 -7.70 15.30 21.62
C ALA A 27 -8.37 14.78 20.34
N SER A 28 -9.02 13.63 20.50
CA SER A 28 -10.06 13.11 19.64
C SER A 28 -11.12 14.18 19.35
N SER A 29 -11.26 14.57 18.10
CA SER A 29 -12.44 15.29 17.60
C SER A 29 -13.22 14.32 16.70
N ALA A 30 -14.12 13.57 17.33
CA ALA A 30 -15.10 12.77 16.63
C ALA A 30 -16.15 13.71 16.02
N SER A 31 -16.05 13.93 14.71
CA SER A 31 -17.08 14.64 13.94
C SER A 31 -18.28 13.71 13.75
N ALA A 32 -19.27 13.83 14.64
CA ALA A 32 -20.59 13.26 14.48
C ALA A 32 -21.35 14.03 13.40
N SER A 33 -21.35 13.51 12.17
CA SER A 33 -22.29 13.97 11.13
C SER A 33 -23.61 13.24 11.34
N ALA A 34 -24.53 13.91 12.04
CA ALA A 34 -25.94 13.61 12.02
C ALA A 34 -26.48 13.94 10.61
N ALA A 35 -26.62 12.92 9.76
CA ALA A 35 -27.36 13.04 8.51
C ALA A 35 -28.73 12.40 8.68
N SER A 36 -29.71 13.29 8.72
CA SER A 36 -31.15 13.14 8.75
C SER A 36 -31.72 11.96 7.96
N VAL A 37 -32.63 11.28 8.65
CA VAL A 37 -33.52 10.20 8.21
C VAL A 37 -34.45 10.65 7.07
N PRO A 38 -34.65 9.85 6.01
CA PRO A 38 -35.93 9.82 5.32
C PRO A 38 -36.82 8.74 5.95
N SER A 39 -37.86 9.22 6.62
CA SER A 39 -39.00 8.46 7.13
C SER A 39 -39.71 7.73 5.98
N VAL A 40 -39.54 6.41 5.90
CA VAL A 40 -40.28 5.58 4.95
C VAL A 40 -41.53 5.05 5.65
N SER A 41 -42.69 5.54 5.19
CA SER A 41 -44.01 5.14 5.68
C SER A 41 -44.24 3.62 5.58
N PRO A 42 -44.81 2.97 6.60
CA PRO A 42 -45.29 1.59 6.45
C PRO A 42 -46.66 1.61 5.78
N VAL A 43 -46.69 1.36 4.46
CA VAL A 43 -47.94 1.01 3.78
C VAL A 43 -48.37 -0.36 4.29
N ARG A 44 -49.37 -0.34 5.17
CA ARG A 44 -50.14 -1.49 5.60
C ARG A 44 -50.79 -2.14 4.37
N LEU A 45 -50.23 -3.25 3.89
CA LEU A 45 -50.99 -4.21 3.10
C LEU A 45 -51.42 -5.36 4.02
N LEU A 46 -52.67 -5.31 4.47
CA LEU A 46 -53.44 -6.49 4.84
C LEU A 46 -53.74 -7.31 3.58
N VAL A 47 -54.20 -8.56 3.76
CA VAL A 47 -54.67 -9.56 2.77
C VAL A 47 -53.58 -10.62 2.50
N ARG A 48 -53.69 -11.92 2.83
CA ARG A 48 -54.85 -12.82 3.00
C ARG A 48 -54.45 -14.05 3.84
N ALA A 49 -55.34 -14.50 4.72
CA ALA A 49 -55.26 -15.78 5.43
C ALA A 49 -55.92 -16.90 4.61
N VAL A 50 -55.32 -18.10 4.58
CA VAL A 50 -56.03 -19.39 4.49
C VAL A 50 -55.23 -20.46 5.25
N VAL A 51 -55.90 -21.10 6.21
CA VAL A 51 -55.49 -22.27 6.97
C VAL A 51 -55.93 -23.53 6.22
N SER A 52 -55.08 -24.55 6.11
CA SER A 52 -55.56 -25.93 5.96
C SER A 52 -54.53 -26.92 6.51
N ALA A 53 -54.88 -27.52 7.64
CA ALA A 53 -54.23 -28.67 8.23
C ALA A 53 -54.63 -29.95 7.46
N GLY A 54 -53.65 -30.76 7.08
CA GLY A 54 -53.85 -32.09 6.50
C GLY A 54 -52.71 -32.99 6.95
N ALA A 55 -53.05 -34.03 7.73
CA ALA A 55 -52.13 -34.86 8.47
C ALA A 55 -51.84 -36.21 7.79
N CYS A 56 -50.66 -36.75 8.13
CA CYS A 56 -50.26 -38.18 8.17
C CYS A 56 -50.03 -38.96 6.86
N ALA A 57 -48.75 -39.20 6.54
CA ALA A 57 -48.22 -40.54 6.27
C ALA A 57 -46.70 -40.57 6.50
N ALA A 58 -46.27 -41.43 7.42
CA ALA A 58 -44.88 -41.63 7.82
C ALA A 58 -44.07 -42.35 6.74
N LEU A 59 -42.90 -41.81 6.38
CA LEU A 59 -41.84 -42.54 5.71
C LEU A 59 -40.51 -42.16 6.37
N THR A 60 -40.03 -43.06 7.21
CA THR A 60 -38.68 -43.08 7.77
C THR A 60 -37.68 -43.28 6.65
N ALA A 61 -36.90 -42.25 6.34
CA ALA A 61 -35.61 -42.40 5.66
C ALA A 61 -34.59 -41.51 6.38
N LEU A 62 -33.84 -42.17 7.28
CA LEU A 62 -32.58 -41.68 7.80
C LEU A 62 -31.62 -41.50 6.61
N PHE A 63 -31.34 -40.26 6.21
CA PHE A 63 -30.05 -39.91 5.62
C PHE A 63 -29.68 -38.50 6.06
N ALA A 64 -28.75 -38.45 7.01
CA ALA A 64 -27.98 -37.28 7.35
C ALA A 64 -27.13 -36.90 6.11
N GLY A 65 -27.69 -36.07 5.24
CA GLY A 65 -26.96 -35.38 4.19
C GLY A 65 -26.47 -34.05 4.74
N THR A 66 -25.24 -34.05 5.27
CA THR A 66 -24.52 -32.84 5.65
C THR A 66 -24.59 -31.80 4.54
N ALA A 67 -25.18 -30.64 4.83
CA ALA A 67 -25.04 -29.46 3.99
C ALA A 67 -23.55 -29.11 3.92
N ALA A 68 -22.87 -29.52 2.84
CA ALA A 68 -21.52 -29.09 2.55
C ALA A 68 -21.58 -27.59 2.20
N ALA A 69 -21.42 -26.77 3.24
CA ALA A 69 -21.14 -25.35 3.10
C ALA A 69 -19.97 -25.18 2.12
N GLY A 70 -20.17 -24.29 1.15
CA GLY A 70 -19.33 -24.13 -0.04
C GLY A 70 -17.83 -24.10 0.27
N VAL A 71 -17.10 -25.04 -0.33
CA VAL A 71 -15.72 -24.77 -0.69
C VAL A 71 -15.81 -23.91 -1.94
N GLY A 72 -15.78 -22.58 -1.76
CA GLY A 72 -15.62 -21.67 -2.87
C GLY A 72 -14.36 -22.08 -3.61
N ALA A 73 -14.52 -22.71 -4.78
CA ALA A 73 -13.41 -22.93 -5.68
C ALA A 73 -12.76 -21.56 -5.94
N PRO A 74 -11.41 -21.45 -5.86
CA PRO A 74 -10.76 -20.19 -6.20
C PRO A 74 -11.22 -19.79 -7.61
N PRO A 75 -11.50 -18.49 -7.85
CA PRO A 75 -11.87 -18.04 -9.18
C PRO A 75 -10.82 -18.51 -10.19
N PRO A 76 -11.22 -18.87 -11.42
CA PRO A 76 -10.27 -19.30 -12.44
C PRO A 76 -9.24 -18.18 -12.66
N VAL A 77 -7.96 -18.51 -12.51
CA VAL A 77 -6.86 -17.57 -12.83
C VAL A 77 -6.95 -17.24 -14.31
N ARG A 78 -7.07 -15.96 -14.62
CA ARG A 78 -7.20 -15.46 -15.98
C ARG A 78 -5.80 -15.47 -16.62
N ASP A 79 -5.71 -15.45 -17.95
CA ASP A 79 -4.39 -15.45 -18.60
C ASP A 79 -3.57 -14.20 -18.23
N GLU A 80 -4.24 -13.09 -17.96
CA GLU A 80 -3.66 -11.88 -17.36
C GLU A 80 -3.11 -12.07 -15.94
N ASP A 81 -3.63 -13.03 -15.16
CA ASP A 81 -3.09 -13.41 -13.83
C ASP A 81 -1.92 -14.41 -13.95
N ARG A 82 -1.82 -15.08 -15.11
CA ARG A 82 -0.78 -16.08 -15.39
C ARG A 82 0.49 -15.43 -15.95
N ALA A 83 0.35 -14.30 -16.64
CA ALA A 83 1.45 -13.40 -16.92
C ALA A 83 1.83 -12.69 -15.61
N GLY A 84 2.72 -13.32 -14.84
CA GLY A 84 3.19 -12.76 -13.57
C GLY A 84 3.65 -11.30 -13.70
N ASP A 85 3.60 -10.56 -12.60
CA ASP A 85 3.98 -9.15 -12.56
C ASP A 85 5.46 -9.01 -12.93
N HIS A 86 5.75 -8.28 -14.01
CA HIS A 86 7.10 -8.06 -14.50
C HIS A 86 7.26 -6.60 -14.92
N LEU A 87 8.25 -5.95 -14.32
CA LEU A 87 8.53 -4.54 -14.52
C LEU A 87 10.01 -4.35 -14.86
N THR A 88 10.26 -3.37 -15.70
CA THR A 88 11.58 -2.80 -15.95
C THR A 88 11.59 -1.39 -15.41
N VAL A 89 12.52 -1.09 -14.53
CA VAL A 89 12.70 0.21 -13.89
C VAL A 89 14.01 0.81 -14.36
N THR A 90 13.95 1.88 -15.14
CA THR A 90 15.13 2.63 -15.58
C THR A 90 15.24 3.92 -14.78
N VAL A 91 16.32 4.07 -14.02
CA VAL A 91 16.61 5.27 -13.21
C VAL A 91 17.78 6.05 -13.83
N ARG A 92 17.66 7.37 -13.87
CA ARG A 92 18.67 8.31 -14.39
C ARG A 92 18.83 9.50 -13.46
N ASP A 93 20.04 10.04 -13.39
CA ASP A 93 20.38 11.29 -12.68
C ASP A 93 20.04 11.25 -11.18
N ALA A 94 20.02 10.06 -10.58
CA ALA A 94 19.77 9.83 -9.16
C ALA A 94 21.04 9.92 -8.29
N GLY A 95 22.22 9.98 -8.93
CA GLY A 95 23.51 10.02 -8.26
C GLY A 95 23.89 8.70 -7.57
N ASP A 96 25.10 8.64 -7.02
CA ASP A 96 25.56 7.55 -6.13
C ASP A 96 25.38 6.12 -6.64
N GLY A 97 25.55 5.88 -7.94
CA GLY A 97 25.40 4.53 -8.52
C GLY A 97 23.98 3.95 -8.43
N ARG A 98 22.97 4.80 -8.17
CA ARG A 98 21.54 4.43 -8.16
C ARG A 98 20.91 4.44 -9.55
N ASP A 99 21.66 4.92 -10.54
CA ASP A 99 21.27 4.90 -11.93
C ASP A 99 21.42 3.48 -12.50
N GLY A 100 20.51 3.10 -13.38
CA GLY A 100 20.53 1.76 -13.95
C GLY A 100 19.23 1.39 -14.62
N THR A 101 19.19 0.17 -15.13
CA THR A 101 17.96 -0.50 -15.54
C THR A 101 17.88 -1.79 -14.76
N TYR A 102 16.72 -2.00 -14.14
CA TYR A 102 16.48 -3.09 -13.23
C TYR A 102 15.24 -3.85 -13.66
N GLU A 103 15.36 -5.16 -13.74
CA GLU A 103 14.25 -6.08 -13.91
C GLU A 103 13.71 -6.46 -12.54
N LEU A 104 12.39 -6.49 -12.44
CA LEU A 104 11.65 -6.90 -11.26
C LEU A 104 10.52 -7.83 -11.70
N SER A 105 10.51 -9.03 -11.15
CA SER A 105 9.39 -9.96 -11.26
C SER A 105 8.81 -10.16 -9.87
N CYS A 106 7.50 -10.07 -9.71
CA CYS A 106 6.81 -10.34 -8.45
C CYS A 106 6.00 -11.65 -8.56
N HIS A 107 5.73 -12.28 -7.41
CA HIS A 107 4.98 -13.55 -7.33
C HIS A 107 5.60 -14.74 -8.09
N PRO A 108 6.88 -15.13 -7.82
CA PRO A 108 7.70 -14.76 -6.67
C PRO A 108 8.69 -13.60 -6.95
N ALA A 109 9.05 -12.84 -5.91
CA ALA A 109 9.96 -11.70 -6.00
C ALA A 109 11.40 -12.10 -6.43
N HIS A 110 11.85 -11.63 -7.59
CA HIS A 110 13.21 -11.79 -8.10
C HIS A 110 13.54 -10.73 -9.17
N GLY A 111 14.78 -10.74 -9.68
CA GLY A 111 15.25 -9.82 -10.71
C GLY A 111 16.58 -9.17 -10.35
N SER A 112 17.02 -8.19 -11.14
CA SER A 112 18.25 -7.44 -10.90
C SER A 112 18.03 -6.22 -9.98
N HIS A 113 16.79 -5.93 -9.61
CA HIS A 113 16.45 -4.84 -8.68
C HIS A 113 17.15 -5.02 -7.31
N PRO A 114 17.84 -4.00 -6.76
CA PRO A 114 18.64 -4.10 -5.53
C PRO A 114 17.85 -4.59 -4.31
N ASP A 115 16.56 -4.25 -4.25
CA ASP A 115 15.62 -4.73 -3.24
C ASP A 115 14.34 -5.26 -3.90
N ALA A 116 14.44 -6.37 -4.64
CA ALA A 116 13.29 -6.94 -5.34
C ALA A 116 12.12 -7.27 -4.40
N ARG A 117 12.40 -7.79 -3.21
CA ARG A 117 11.37 -8.17 -2.23
C ARG A 117 10.65 -6.96 -1.66
N GLY A 118 11.39 -5.94 -1.24
CA GLY A 118 10.81 -4.70 -0.71
C GLY A 118 10.03 -3.93 -1.78
N ALA A 119 10.52 -3.93 -3.03
CA ALA A 119 9.83 -3.29 -4.15
C ALA A 119 8.48 -3.95 -4.44
N CYS A 120 8.44 -5.29 -4.55
CA CYS A 120 7.18 -6.02 -4.71
C CYS A 120 6.23 -5.75 -3.54
N ALA A 121 6.72 -5.82 -2.29
CA ALA A 121 5.88 -5.58 -1.12
C ALA A 121 5.34 -4.14 -1.03
N ALA A 122 6.06 -3.14 -1.54
CA ALA A 122 5.54 -1.78 -1.64
C ALA A 122 4.44 -1.68 -2.70
N LEU A 123 4.66 -2.26 -3.88
CA LEU A 123 3.67 -2.27 -4.94
C LEU A 123 2.39 -3.01 -4.54
N ASP A 124 2.49 -4.16 -3.85
CA ASP A 124 1.34 -4.91 -3.35
C ASP A 124 0.52 -4.10 -2.35
N ARG A 125 1.17 -3.37 -1.44
CA ARG A 125 0.50 -2.52 -0.44
C ARG A 125 -0.22 -1.33 -1.06
N ASP A 126 0.36 -0.74 -2.09
CA ASP A 126 -0.19 0.45 -2.74
C ASP A 126 -1.25 0.12 -3.79
N THR A 127 -1.24 -1.11 -4.31
CA THR A 127 -2.20 -1.58 -5.29
C THR A 127 -3.58 -1.74 -4.67
N ARG A 128 -4.56 -1.05 -5.27
CA ARG A 128 -5.97 -1.16 -4.90
C ARG A 128 -6.78 -1.46 -6.15
N TRP A 129 -7.72 -2.39 -6.04
CA TRP A 129 -8.64 -2.72 -7.12
C TRP A 129 -9.35 -1.48 -7.66
N GLY A 130 -9.35 -1.33 -8.99
CA GLY A 130 -9.96 -0.20 -9.68
C GLY A 130 -9.18 1.11 -9.62
N ARG A 131 -7.97 1.12 -9.03
CA ARG A 131 -7.06 2.27 -9.06
C ARG A 131 -5.76 1.91 -9.76
N ASP A 132 -5.24 2.87 -10.51
CA ASP A 132 -3.95 2.71 -11.17
C ASP A 132 -2.82 3.16 -10.23
N THR A 133 -2.04 2.20 -9.75
CA THR A 133 -0.86 2.41 -8.89
C THR A 133 0.16 3.34 -9.54
N PHE A 134 0.27 3.30 -10.88
CA PHE A 134 1.25 4.08 -11.64
C PHE A 134 0.66 5.34 -12.29
N ALA A 135 -0.58 5.71 -11.95
CA ALA A 135 -1.24 6.90 -12.50
C ALA A 135 -0.38 8.16 -12.33
N PRO A 136 -0.36 9.05 -13.33
CA PRO A 136 0.29 10.36 -13.20
C PRO A 136 -0.44 11.23 -12.17
N VAL A 137 0.19 12.35 -11.80
CA VAL A 137 -0.50 13.40 -11.06
C VAL A 137 -1.62 13.95 -11.96
N PRO A 138 -2.88 14.05 -11.47
CA PRO A 138 -3.97 14.57 -12.28
C PRO A 138 -3.72 16.01 -12.70
N ASP A 139 -4.15 16.35 -13.92
CA ASP A 139 -4.07 17.71 -14.43
C ASP A 139 -4.82 18.70 -13.51
N GLY A 140 -4.27 19.91 -13.37
CA GLY A 140 -4.84 20.94 -12.50
C GLY A 140 -4.65 20.70 -11.00
N THR A 141 -3.95 19.63 -10.59
CA THR A 141 -3.57 19.45 -9.18
C THR A 141 -2.69 20.63 -8.74
N VAL A 142 -3.06 21.27 -7.63
CA VAL A 142 -2.25 22.33 -7.02
C VAL A 142 -1.06 21.70 -6.31
N CYS A 143 0.14 21.92 -6.85
CA CYS A 143 1.39 21.35 -6.36
C CYS A 143 2.33 22.46 -5.86
N THR A 144 3.13 22.17 -4.83
CA THR A 144 4.18 23.09 -4.41
C THR A 144 5.26 23.17 -5.48
N LEU A 145 5.92 24.33 -5.60
CA LEU A 145 7.03 24.55 -6.54
C LEU A 145 8.37 24.01 -6.02
N GLN A 146 8.34 22.99 -5.15
CA GLN A 146 9.55 22.39 -4.61
C GLN A 146 10.20 21.51 -5.67
N TYR A 147 11.42 21.88 -6.07
CA TYR A 147 12.25 21.05 -6.94
C TYR A 147 13.03 20.03 -6.12
N GLY A 148 12.88 18.75 -6.44
CA GLY A 148 13.52 17.64 -5.73
C GLY A 148 14.82 17.18 -6.36
N GLY A 149 15.22 17.72 -7.52
CA GLY A 149 16.44 17.33 -8.23
C GLY A 149 16.16 16.73 -9.61
N PRO A 150 17.23 16.41 -10.37
CA PRO A 150 17.12 16.02 -11.78
C PRO A 150 16.66 14.58 -12.00
N ALA A 151 16.66 13.76 -10.94
CA ALA A 151 16.40 12.33 -11.05
C ALA A 151 15.07 12.02 -11.77
N THR A 152 15.15 11.07 -12.70
CA THR A 152 13.99 10.53 -13.41
C THR A 152 13.97 9.02 -13.30
N ALA A 153 12.77 8.44 -13.40
CA ALA A 153 12.61 7.01 -13.54
C ALA A 153 11.51 6.68 -14.54
N ARG A 154 11.71 5.65 -15.36
CA ARG A 154 10.66 5.08 -16.21
C ARG A 154 10.38 3.66 -15.76
N VAL A 155 9.12 3.36 -15.50
CA VAL A 155 8.65 2.03 -15.14
C VAL A 155 7.79 1.51 -16.28
N THR A 156 8.14 0.35 -16.82
CA THR A 156 7.41 -0.30 -17.92
C THR A 156 7.15 -1.76 -17.61
N GLY A 157 6.09 -2.36 -18.15
CA GLY A 157 5.87 -3.81 -18.07
C GLY A 157 4.41 -4.15 -17.80
N ILE A 158 4.15 -5.22 -17.04
CA ILE A 158 2.82 -5.62 -16.58
C ILE A 158 2.77 -5.64 -15.06
N TRP A 159 1.71 -5.06 -14.50
CA TRP A 159 1.40 -5.11 -13.08
C TRP A 159 -0.09 -5.33 -12.86
N ALA A 160 -0.45 -6.33 -12.06
CA ALA A 160 -1.83 -6.71 -11.77
C ALA A 160 -2.68 -6.85 -13.05
N GLY A 161 -2.12 -7.53 -14.07
CA GLY A 161 -2.76 -7.75 -15.36
C GLY A 161 -2.89 -6.52 -16.26
N ARG A 162 -2.28 -5.38 -15.89
CA ARG A 162 -2.34 -4.13 -16.67
C ARG A 162 -0.99 -3.72 -17.21
N PRO A 163 -0.91 -3.21 -18.46
CA PRO A 163 0.31 -2.62 -18.97
C PRO A 163 0.65 -1.34 -18.21
N VAL A 164 1.94 -1.16 -17.94
CA VAL A 164 2.52 0.00 -17.29
C VAL A 164 3.50 0.66 -18.25
N ASP A 165 3.39 1.98 -18.38
CA ASP A 165 4.42 2.86 -18.92
C ASP A 165 4.29 4.20 -18.20
N ALA A 166 5.11 4.39 -17.17
CA ALA A 166 5.01 5.53 -16.27
C ALA A 166 6.36 6.23 -16.13
N LEU A 167 6.36 7.53 -16.40
CA LEU A 167 7.49 8.41 -16.13
C LEU A 167 7.34 9.03 -14.73
N TYR A 168 8.43 9.10 -14.01
CA TYR A 168 8.57 9.75 -12.70
C TYR A 168 9.62 10.83 -12.83
N THR A 169 9.28 12.01 -12.32
CA THR A 169 10.19 13.14 -12.20
C THR A 169 10.18 13.61 -10.75
N ARG A 170 11.01 14.60 -10.43
CA ARG A 170 11.00 15.28 -9.12
C ARG A 170 10.87 16.80 -9.31
N GLY A 171 10.10 17.22 -10.31
CA GLY A 171 9.99 18.62 -10.74
C GLY A 171 9.18 19.53 -9.81
N ASN A 172 8.26 18.96 -9.01
CA ASN A 172 7.38 19.70 -8.08
C ASN A 172 6.99 18.80 -6.89
N GLY A 173 6.29 19.35 -5.89
CA GLY A 173 5.92 18.61 -4.68
C GLY A 173 5.03 17.38 -4.90
N CYS A 174 4.14 17.40 -5.88
CA CYS A 174 3.29 16.24 -6.20
C CYS A 174 4.10 15.11 -6.82
N GLU A 175 5.01 15.45 -7.73
CA GLU A 175 5.91 14.48 -8.36
C GLU A 175 6.88 13.86 -7.35
N ILE A 176 7.42 14.68 -6.43
CA ILE A 176 8.24 14.18 -5.31
C ILE A 176 7.43 13.22 -4.43
N ALA A 177 6.20 13.58 -4.07
CA ALA A 177 5.35 12.71 -3.26
C ALA A 177 5.00 11.41 -4.00
N ARG A 178 4.76 11.48 -5.32
CA ARG A 178 4.51 10.31 -6.17
C ARG A 178 5.71 9.39 -6.26
N TRP A 179 6.92 9.95 -6.39
CA TRP A 179 8.18 9.18 -6.30
C TRP A 179 8.30 8.46 -4.97
N LYS A 180 8.12 9.18 -3.86
CA LYS A 180 8.29 8.65 -2.49
C LYS A 180 7.34 7.48 -2.16
N ARG A 181 6.12 7.49 -2.70
CA ARG A 181 5.17 6.36 -2.51
C ARG A 181 5.70 5.05 -3.08
N LEU A 182 6.51 5.12 -4.13
CA LEU A 182 7.10 3.93 -4.75
C LEU A 182 8.43 3.51 -4.13
N VAL A 183 8.90 4.11 -3.04
CA VAL A 183 10.10 3.60 -2.37
C VAL A 183 9.73 2.28 -1.65
N PRO A 184 10.45 1.16 -1.88
CA PRO A 184 11.81 1.09 -2.45
C PRO A 184 11.90 0.60 -3.92
N LEU A 185 10.82 0.54 -4.70
CA LEU A 185 10.89 0.32 -6.16
C LEU A 185 11.72 1.43 -6.84
N LEU A 186 11.55 2.66 -6.39
CA LEU A 186 12.42 3.77 -6.79
C LEU A 186 13.43 4.03 -5.66
N PRO A 187 14.65 4.53 -5.98
CA PRO A 187 15.61 4.84 -4.95
C PRO A 187 15.09 5.95 -4.03
N ASP A 188 15.42 5.84 -2.75
CA ASP A 188 15.23 6.93 -1.79
C ASP A 188 16.28 8.02 -1.99
N LEU A 189 15.82 9.25 -2.16
CA LEU A 189 16.63 10.43 -2.52
C LEU A 189 16.38 11.64 -1.61
N GLY A 190 15.77 11.44 -0.43
CA GLY A 190 15.49 12.51 0.56
C GLY A 190 14.14 13.19 0.40
#